data_AF-A0A2P4QEG7-F1
#
_entry.id   AF-A0A2P4QEG7-F1
#
_cell.length_a   1.000
_cell.length_b   1.000
_cell.length_c   1.000
_cell.angle_alpha   90.00
_cell.angle_beta   90.00
_cell.angle_gamma   90.00
#
_symmetry.space_group_name_H-M   'P 1'
#
loop_
_entity.id
_entity.type
_entity.pdbx_description
1 polymer ?
#
loop_
_entity_poly.entity_id
_entity_poly.type
_entity_poly.pdbx_seq_one_letter_code
_entity_poly.pdbx_strand_id
1 'polypeptide(L)'
;MDYNKYETYLADDLSTKLVVQDHTADGYRVFDSFDEFWDFSDNTPPHLRCFSEVVFEDTPQTPMVHVGISSRSKMPKKKIVGTIESVITSMLEVFHTSYHNTKNVPISPKDLVVMDECGLSSHGFWIYSFHILAPSFSFSGYQEASIFLDNLALRVPKKIRQYLFLPCSPPTQYIRILDSTFPDDARNKKISSYSRYLGTATDIPRNGLFVNHFPDLKVDSVSQTTSENYCNNISEKTNEPIQADEVDDSQLAVMQ
;
A
#
# COMPACT_ATOMS: atom_id res chain seq x y z
N MET A 1 -19.03 21.80 28.25
CA MET A 1 -17.85 22.06 27.40
C MET A 1 -16.83 21.03 27.80
N ASP A 2 -16.79 19.90 27.10
CA ASP A 2 -15.72 18.92 27.29
C ASP A 2 -14.50 19.42 26.54
N TYR A 3 -13.42 19.65 27.27
CA TYR A 3 -12.11 19.87 26.68
C TYR A 3 -11.75 18.59 25.92
N ASN A 4 -11.68 18.66 24.59
CA ASN A 4 -11.14 17.59 23.75
C ASN A 4 -9.79 17.16 24.32
N LYS A 5 -9.77 15.97 24.93
CA LYS A 5 -8.56 15.30 25.37
C LYS A 5 -7.85 14.86 24.08
N TYR A 6 -6.97 15.70 23.55
CA TYR A 6 -6.07 15.29 22.50
C TYR A 6 -5.17 14.19 23.07
N GLU A 7 -5.40 12.95 22.67
CA GLU A 7 -4.43 11.90 22.90
C GLU A 7 -3.20 12.20 22.05
N THR A 8 -2.06 12.24 22.71
CA THR A 8 -0.76 12.48 22.07
C THR A 8 -0.08 11.13 21.91
N TYR A 9 0.34 10.84 20.68
CA TYR A 9 1.03 9.62 20.33
C TYR A 9 2.49 9.95 20.02
N LEU A 10 3.43 9.12 20.48
CA LEU A 10 4.81 9.19 20.03
C LEU A 10 4.93 8.52 18.65
N ALA A 11 5.96 8.87 17.88
CA ALA A 11 6.17 8.29 16.55
C ALA A 11 6.28 6.76 16.59
N ASP A 12 6.94 6.23 17.61
CA ASP A 12 7.10 4.78 17.82
C ASP A 12 5.74 4.09 18.05
N ASP A 13 4.82 4.74 18.77
CA ASP A 13 3.48 4.20 19.04
C ASP A 13 2.62 4.14 17.77
N LEU A 14 2.85 5.05 16.82
CA LEU A 14 2.11 5.09 15.55
C LEU A 14 2.63 4.08 14.53
N SER A 15 3.89 3.62 14.66
CA SER A 15 4.49 2.67 13.73
C SER A 15 3.77 1.31 13.66
N THR A 16 2.99 0.98 14.69
CA THR A 16 2.23 -0.26 14.81
C THR A 16 0.72 -0.07 14.62
N LYS A 17 0.26 1.14 14.31
CA LYS A 17 -1.18 1.49 14.28
C LYS A 17 -1.60 2.00 12.92
N LEU A 18 -2.85 1.73 12.55
CA LEU A 18 -3.46 2.33 11.38
C LEU A 18 -3.86 3.78 11.68
N VAL A 19 -3.17 4.73 11.06
CA VAL A 19 -3.49 6.16 11.17
C VAL A 19 -4.31 6.58 9.96
N VAL A 20 -5.45 7.22 10.22
CA VAL A 20 -6.41 7.68 9.22
C VAL A 20 -6.67 9.16 9.41
N GLN A 21 -6.52 9.94 8.35
CA GLN A 21 -7.05 11.30 8.29
C GLN A 21 -8.55 11.24 8.01
N ASP A 22 -9.34 11.75 8.94
CA ASP A 22 -10.76 12.02 8.79
C ASP A 22 -10.93 13.47 8.31
N HIS A 23 -11.14 13.64 7.01
CA HIS A 23 -11.28 14.95 6.38
C HIS A 23 -12.62 15.63 6.71
N THR A 24 -13.61 14.89 7.22
CA THR A 24 -14.90 15.47 7.65
C THR A 24 -14.77 16.05 9.05
N ALA A 25 -14.06 15.37 9.95
CA ALA A 25 -13.80 15.84 11.31
C ALA A 25 -12.59 16.78 11.43
N ASP A 26 -11.84 16.97 10.34
CA ASP A 26 -10.57 17.73 10.30
C ASP A 26 -9.56 17.24 11.35
N GLY A 27 -9.30 15.93 11.39
CA GLY A 27 -8.43 15.34 12.38
C GLY A 27 -7.97 13.92 12.06
N TYR A 28 -7.07 13.40 12.90
CA TYR A 28 -6.55 12.04 12.79
C TYR A 28 -7.32 11.10 13.71
N ARG A 29 -7.54 9.88 13.22
CA ARG A 29 -8.01 8.74 13.98
C ARG A 29 -6.94 7.66 13.94
N VAL A 30 -6.77 6.97 15.05
CA VAL A 30 -5.77 5.91 15.20
C VAL A 30 -6.53 4.64 15.58
N PHE A 31 -6.25 3.55 14.87
CA PHE A 31 -6.89 2.25 15.06
C PHE A 31 -5.83 1.20 15.34
N ASP A 32 -6.14 0.28 16.26
CA ASP A 32 -5.27 -0.83 16.62
C ASP A 32 -5.32 -1.97 15.60
N SER A 33 -6.35 -1.99 14.75
CA SER A 33 -6.50 -3.01 13.71
C SER A 33 -7.32 -2.55 12.50
N PHE A 34 -7.22 -3.30 11.39
CA PHE A 34 -8.12 -3.11 10.24
C PHE A 34 -9.58 -3.36 10.60
N ASP A 35 -9.87 -4.36 11.43
CA ASP A 35 -11.25 -4.70 11.80
C ASP A 35 -11.93 -3.56 12.56
N GLU A 36 -11.20 -2.93 13.50
CA GLU A 36 -11.69 -1.75 14.23
C GLU A 36 -11.99 -0.58 13.27
N PHE A 37 -11.08 -0.31 12.32
CA PHE A 37 -11.29 0.70 11.30
C PHE A 37 -12.52 0.38 10.43
N TRP A 38 -12.67 -0.87 10.01
CA TRP A 38 -13.78 -1.26 9.16
C TRP A 38 -15.11 -1.21 9.90
N ASP A 39 -15.17 -1.65 11.15
CA ASP A 39 -16.36 -1.50 11.99
C ASP A 39 -16.75 -0.03 12.12
N PHE A 40 -15.79 0.87 12.34
CA PHE A 40 -16.04 2.31 12.36
C PHE A 40 -16.53 2.85 10.99
N SER A 41 -15.84 2.49 9.91
CA SER A 41 -16.13 2.97 8.55
C SER A 41 -17.50 2.48 8.06
N ASP A 42 -17.80 1.20 8.27
CA ASP A 42 -19.05 0.56 7.85
C ASP A 42 -20.26 1.14 8.61
N ASN A 43 -20.08 1.57 9.86
CA ASN A 43 -21.10 2.28 10.65
C ASN A 43 -21.17 3.79 10.36
N THR A 44 -20.21 4.37 9.63
CA THR A 44 -20.25 5.78 9.23
C THR A 44 -21.15 5.96 8.00
N PRO A 45 -22.04 6.97 7.95
CA PRO A 45 -22.83 7.24 6.74
C PRO A 45 -21.95 7.49 5.50
N PRO A 46 -22.30 6.97 4.30
CA PRO A 46 -21.44 7.06 3.12
C PRO A 46 -20.98 8.49 2.75
N HIS A 47 -21.83 9.49 2.95
CA HIS A 47 -21.50 10.90 2.66
C HIS A 47 -20.53 11.55 3.64
N LEU A 48 -20.23 10.88 4.77
CA LEU A 48 -19.24 11.30 5.77
C LEU A 48 -17.96 10.45 5.73
N ARG A 49 -17.89 9.45 4.84
CA ARG A 49 -16.70 8.59 4.69
C ARG A 49 -15.63 9.31 3.88
N CYS A 50 -15.04 10.36 4.44
CA CYS A 50 -13.94 11.09 3.80
C CYS A 50 -12.61 10.69 4.46
N PHE A 51 -12.17 9.45 4.25
CA PHE A 51 -10.99 8.89 4.93
C PHE A 51 -9.79 8.70 4.00
N SER A 52 -8.62 9.04 4.50
CA SER A 52 -7.33 8.70 3.90
C SER A 52 -6.45 7.96 4.90
N GLU A 53 -5.81 6.88 4.49
CA GLU A 53 -4.69 6.33 5.26
C GLU A 53 -3.52 7.32 5.23
N VAL A 54 -2.82 7.41 6.35
CA VAL A 54 -1.59 8.18 6.47
C VAL A 54 -0.42 7.20 6.32
N VAL A 55 0.38 7.40 5.28
CA VAL A 55 1.58 6.60 5.00
C VAL A 55 2.78 7.44 5.41
N PHE A 56 3.53 6.97 6.40
CA PHE A 56 4.72 7.65 6.90
C PHE A 56 5.95 7.33 6.05
N GLU A 57 6.99 8.14 6.19
CA GLU A 57 8.22 8.02 5.39
C GLU A 57 8.92 6.67 5.58
N ASP A 58 9.03 6.23 6.84
CA ASP A 58 9.84 5.08 7.25
C ASP A 58 9.04 3.76 7.34
N THR A 59 7.75 3.78 6.97
CA THR A 59 6.91 2.57 7.03
C THR A 59 6.96 1.77 5.73
N PRO A 60 7.05 0.43 5.80
CA PRO A 60 6.94 -0.40 4.61
C PRO A 60 5.63 -0.15 3.86
N GLN A 61 5.70 -0.10 2.53
CA GLN A 61 4.54 0.29 1.72
C GLN A 61 4.44 -0.48 0.40
N THR A 62 3.21 -0.79 0.02
CA THR A 62 2.87 -1.34 -1.29
C THR A 62 3.29 -0.37 -2.38
N PRO A 63 3.96 -0.83 -3.45
CA PRO A 63 4.19 -0.01 -4.62
C PRO A 63 2.88 0.55 -5.16
N MET A 64 2.76 1.87 -5.22
CA MET A 64 1.57 2.56 -5.70
C MET A 64 1.94 3.62 -6.75
N VAL A 65 1.18 3.64 -7.85
CA VAL A 65 1.25 4.70 -8.86
C VAL A 65 -0.10 5.41 -8.92
N HIS A 66 -0.09 6.73 -8.82
CA HIS A 66 -1.29 7.56 -8.94
C HIS A 66 -1.27 8.29 -10.29
N VAL A 67 -2.33 8.07 -11.07
CA VAL A 67 -2.52 8.68 -12.40
C VAL A 67 -3.77 9.56 -12.34
N GLY A 68 -3.63 10.86 -12.59
CA GLY A 68 -4.77 11.77 -12.61
C GLY A 68 -4.87 12.58 -13.90
N ILE A 69 -6.09 12.65 -14.43
CA ILE A 69 -6.44 13.40 -15.64
C ILE A 69 -7.75 14.15 -15.37
N SER A 70 -7.79 15.43 -15.70
CA SER A 70 -9.02 16.22 -15.72
C SER A 70 -9.37 16.63 -17.15
N SER A 71 -10.66 16.67 -17.47
CA SER A 71 -11.13 17.08 -18.79
C SER A 71 -12.49 17.74 -18.73
N ARG A 72 -12.77 18.66 -19.66
CA ARG A 72 -14.10 19.27 -19.82
C ARG A 72 -15.11 18.31 -20.45
N SER A 73 -14.64 17.29 -21.15
CA SER A 73 -15.50 16.31 -21.83
C SER A 73 -15.14 14.89 -21.40
N LYS A 74 -16.12 14.00 -21.52
CA LYS A 74 -15.91 12.60 -21.18
C LYS A 74 -14.86 12.00 -22.12
N MET A 75 -13.77 11.48 -21.56
CA MET A 75 -12.72 10.82 -22.33
C MET A 75 -13.22 9.49 -22.91
N PRO A 76 -12.82 9.17 -24.16
CA PRO A 76 -13.10 7.86 -24.74
C PRO A 76 -12.47 6.75 -23.91
N LYS A 77 -13.23 5.68 -23.64
CA LYS A 77 -12.77 4.52 -22.89
C LYS A 77 -11.47 3.92 -23.42
N LYS A 78 -11.32 3.82 -24.75
CA LYS A 78 -10.08 3.32 -25.37
C LYS A 78 -8.85 4.16 -24.99
N LYS A 79 -9.02 5.48 -24.86
CA LYS A 79 -7.94 6.39 -24.44
C LYS A 79 -7.59 6.16 -22.97
N ILE A 80 -8.60 6.01 -22.11
CA ILE A 80 -8.40 5.71 -20.67
C ILE A 80 -7.64 4.40 -20.51
N VAL A 81 -8.15 3.31 -21.09
CA VAL A 81 -7.53 1.97 -20.99
C VAL A 81 -6.10 1.99 -21.53
N GLY A 82 -5.87 2.56 -22.71
CA GLY A 82 -4.52 2.61 -23.28
C GLY A 82 -3.53 3.46 -22.46
N THR A 83 -4.00 4.50 -21.75
CA THR A 83 -3.16 5.26 -20.82
C THR A 83 -2.76 4.40 -19.61
N ILE A 84 -3.72 3.73 -18.97
CA ILE A 84 -3.44 2.90 -17.78
C ILE A 84 -2.61 1.66 -18.14
N GLU A 85 -2.89 1.02 -19.28
CA GLU A 85 -2.10 -0.09 -19.81
C GLU A 85 -0.63 0.28 -20.06
N SER A 86 -0.39 1.49 -20.58
CA SER A 86 0.98 1.99 -20.76
C SER A 86 1.71 2.14 -19.43
N VAL A 87 1.01 2.61 -18.39
CA VAL A 87 1.58 2.75 -17.05
C VAL A 87 1.86 1.37 -16.43
N ILE A 88 0.91 0.44 -16.52
CA ILE A 88 1.09 -0.95 -16.03
C ILE A 88 2.27 -1.64 -16.72
N THR A 89 2.36 -1.52 -18.05
CA THR A 89 3.48 -2.11 -18.81
C THR A 89 4.82 -1.57 -18.32
N SER A 90 4.96 -0.24 -18.20
CA SER A 90 6.18 0.36 -17.69
C SER A 90 6.45 0.01 -16.22
N MET A 91 5.42 -0.16 -15.40
CA MET A 91 5.53 -0.58 -14.00
C MET A 91 6.13 -1.99 -13.90
N LEU A 92 5.62 -2.93 -14.69
CA LEU A 92 6.14 -4.31 -14.79
C LEU A 92 7.57 -4.35 -15.33
N GLU A 93 7.92 -3.48 -16.29
CA GLU A 93 9.31 -3.34 -16.75
C GLU A 93 10.25 -2.85 -15.64
N VAL A 94 9.83 -1.88 -14.81
CA VAL A 94 10.62 -1.46 -13.64
C VAL A 94 10.81 -2.62 -12.67
N PHE A 95 9.75 -3.35 -12.34
CA PHE A 95 9.86 -4.54 -11.48
C PHE A 95 10.81 -5.58 -12.04
N HIS A 96 10.69 -5.90 -13.32
CA HIS A 96 11.57 -6.86 -13.98
C HIS A 96 13.02 -6.39 -14.00
N THR A 97 13.29 -5.12 -14.30
CA THR A 97 14.67 -4.63 -14.41
C THR A 97 15.34 -4.42 -13.05
N SER A 98 14.63 -3.89 -12.06
CA SER A 98 15.19 -3.46 -10.77
C SER A 98 14.97 -4.44 -9.63
N TYR A 99 13.96 -5.32 -9.72
CA TYR A 99 13.50 -6.14 -8.59
C TYR A 99 13.36 -7.64 -8.91
N HIS A 100 13.80 -8.14 -10.07
CA HIS A 100 13.58 -9.53 -10.53
C HIS A 100 13.99 -10.65 -9.56
N ASN A 101 14.97 -10.42 -8.68
CA ASN A 101 15.42 -11.42 -7.70
C ASN A 101 14.72 -11.30 -6.34
N THR A 102 13.73 -10.41 -6.24
CA THR A 102 13.01 -10.15 -4.99
C THR A 102 11.77 -11.04 -4.92
N LYS A 103 11.50 -11.57 -3.72
CA LYS A 103 10.31 -12.39 -3.46
C LYS A 103 9.03 -11.60 -3.78
N ASN A 104 8.03 -12.27 -4.35
CA ASN A 104 6.72 -11.71 -4.68
C ASN A 104 6.74 -10.52 -5.66
N VAL A 105 7.82 -10.34 -6.43
CA VAL A 105 7.88 -9.28 -7.45
C VAL A 105 6.73 -9.45 -8.47
N PRO A 106 5.96 -8.40 -8.79
CA PRO A 106 4.90 -8.46 -9.79
C PRO A 106 5.46 -8.79 -11.18
N ILE A 107 4.91 -9.79 -11.85
CA ILE A 107 5.38 -10.24 -13.18
C ILE A 107 4.33 -10.07 -14.28
N SER A 108 3.07 -9.85 -13.90
CA SER A 108 1.95 -9.73 -14.81
C SER A 108 0.93 -8.71 -14.32
N PRO A 109 0.02 -8.22 -15.19
CA PRO A 109 -1.07 -7.34 -14.76
C PRO A 109 -1.95 -7.93 -13.65
N LYS A 110 -2.07 -9.27 -13.57
CA LYS A 110 -2.87 -9.95 -12.53
C LYS A 110 -2.30 -9.79 -11.12
N ASP A 111 -1.02 -9.46 -11.01
CA ASP A 111 -0.35 -9.20 -9.74
C ASP A 111 -0.57 -7.76 -9.26
N LEU A 112 -1.29 -6.96 -10.06
CA LEU A 112 -1.62 -5.57 -9.78
C LEU A 112 -3.14 -5.41 -9.60
N VAL A 113 -3.52 -4.38 -8.84
CA VAL A 113 -4.91 -3.94 -8.72
C VAL A 113 -5.02 -2.48 -9.13
N VAL A 114 -6.09 -2.15 -9.87
CA VAL A 114 -6.41 -0.78 -10.25
C VAL A 114 -7.66 -0.36 -9.51
N MET A 115 -7.54 0.71 -8.74
CA MET A 115 -8.66 1.42 -8.12
C MET A 115 -8.85 2.77 -8.79
N ASP A 116 -10.08 3.27 -8.82
CA ASP A 116 -10.38 4.57 -9.43
C ASP A 116 -11.41 5.39 -8.65
N GLU A 117 -11.36 6.70 -8.89
CA GLU A 117 -12.30 7.71 -8.41
C GLU A 117 -12.83 8.54 -9.59
N CYS A 118 -13.19 7.85 -10.67
CA CYS A 118 -13.60 8.48 -11.91
C CYS A 118 -15.05 9.00 -11.85
N GLY A 119 -15.29 10.17 -12.41
CA GLY A 119 -16.63 10.72 -12.51
C GLY A 119 -16.66 12.20 -12.91
N LEU A 120 -17.88 12.73 -13.01
CA LEU A 120 -18.09 14.16 -13.14
C LEU A 120 -17.99 14.80 -11.75
N SER A 121 -17.10 15.76 -11.59
CA SER A 121 -16.98 16.56 -10.36
C SER A 121 -18.11 17.56 -10.21
N SER A 122 -18.33 18.05 -8.98
CA SER A 122 -19.23 19.17 -8.67
C SER A 122 -18.91 20.44 -9.47
N HIS A 123 -17.66 20.60 -9.91
CA HIS A 123 -17.19 21.73 -10.71
C HIS A 123 -17.36 21.54 -12.23
N GLY A 124 -18.04 20.47 -12.67
CA GLY A 124 -18.34 20.22 -14.08
C GLY A 124 -17.19 19.64 -14.92
N PHE A 125 -16.08 19.26 -14.29
CA PHE A 125 -14.98 18.56 -14.96
C PHE A 125 -15.11 17.04 -14.79
N TRP A 126 -14.84 16.29 -15.85
CA TRP A 126 -14.58 14.86 -15.76
C TRP A 126 -13.20 14.64 -15.14
N ILE A 127 -13.18 13.92 -14.03
CA ILE A 127 -11.97 13.54 -13.32
C ILE A 127 -11.75 12.04 -13.53
N TYR A 128 -10.51 11.69 -13.82
CA TYR A 128 -10.03 10.33 -13.97
C TYR A 128 -8.83 10.16 -13.06
N SER A 129 -9.05 9.61 -11.87
CA SER A 129 -8.02 9.36 -10.86
C SER A 129 -7.89 7.86 -10.67
N PHE A 130 -6.70 7.32 -10.87
CA PHE A 130 -6.40 5.90 -10.80
C PHE A 130 -5.25 5.63 -9.85
N HIS A 131 -5.41 4.66 -8.95
CA HIS A 131 -4.37 4.13 -8.09
C HIS A 131 -4.07 2.71 -8.53
N ILE A 132 -2.81 2.46 -8.94
CA ILE A 132 -2.34 1.15 -9.40
C ILE A 132 -1.40 0.61 -8.32
N LEU A 133 -1.79 -0.49 -7.66
CA LEU A 133 -1.07 -1.07 -6.54
C LEU A 133 -0.53 -2.46 -6.89
N ALA A 134 0.58 -2.84 -6.26
CA ALA A 134 1.14 -4.19 -6.26
C ALA A 134 1.03 -4.84 -4.87
N PRO A 135 -0.16 -5.35 -4.48
CA PRO A 135 -0.50 -5.64 -3.08
C PRO A 135 0.33 -6.75 -2.42
N SER A 136 0.96 -7.62 -3.22
CA SER A 136 1.80 -8.72 -2.70
C SER A 136 3.28 -8.35 -2.55
N PHE A 137 3.66 -7.13 -2.92
CA PHE A 137 5.02 -6.62 -2.87
C PHE A 137 5.11 -5.44 -1.88
N SER A 138 6.28 -5.27 -1.27
CA SER A 138 6.51 -4.21 -0.28
C SER A 138 7.85 -3.56 -0.53
N PHE A 139 7.83 -2.23 -0.54
CA PHE A 139 9.01 -1.39 -0.41
C PHE A 139 9.31 -1.14 1.07
N SER A 140 10.57 -0.91 1.41
CA SER A 140 11.00 -0.62 2.78
C SER A 140 10.53 0.74 3.29
N GLY A 141 10.18 1.67 2.41
CA GLY A 141 9.75 3.02 2.78
C GLY A 141 9.65 3.98 1.60
N TYR A 142 9.51 5.27 1.90
CA TYR A 142 9.29 6.35 0.92
C TYR A 142 10.42 6.51 -0.09
N GLN A 143 11.67 6.34 0.34
CA GLN A 143 12.82 6.51 -0.55
C GLN A 143 12.79 5.49 -1.71
N GLU A 144 12.51 4.23 -1.41
CA GLU A 144 12.42 3.17 -2.43
C GLU A 144 11.21 3.39 -3.35
N ALA A 145 10.05 3.76 -2.79
CA ALA A 145 8.87 4.13 -3.58
C ALA A 145 9.14 5.31 -4.51
N SER A 146 9.92 6.29 -4.05
CA SER A 146 10.29 7.45 -4.87
C SER A 146 11.21 7.07 -6.02
N ILE A 147 12.24 6.26 -5.76
CA ILE A 147 13.15 5.72 -6.79
C ILE A 147 12.38 4.90 -7.82
N PHE A 148 11.39 4.12 -7.37
CA PHE A 148 10.52 3.36 -8.26
C PHE A 148 9.70 4.28 -9.18
N LEU A 149 9.08 5.33 -8.63
CA LEU A 149 8.28 6.29 -9.40
C LEU A 149 9.12 7.11 -10.39
N ASP A 150 10.35 7.47 -10.03
CA ASP A 150 11.31 8.11 -10.95
C ASP A 150 11.67 7.19 -12.12
N ASN A 151 11.98 5.93 -11.83
CA ASN A 151 12.27 4.92 -12.85
C ASN A 151 11.08 4.66 -13.77
N LEU A 152 9.86 4.67 -13.22
CA LEU A 152 8.63 4.57 -13.99
C LEU A 152 8.45 5.79 -14.89
N ALA A 153 8.63 7.00 -14.35
CA ALA A 153 8.50 8.25 -15.09
C ALA A 153 9.40 8.26 -16.33
N LEU A 154 10.63 7.73 -16.21
CA LEU A 154 11.57 7.62 -17.33
C LEU A 154 11.09 6.69 -18.45
N ARG A 155 10.34 5.62 -18.12
CA ARG A 155 9.89 4.59 -19.07
C ARG A 155 8.53 4.89 -19.71
N VAL A 156 7.62 5.56 -19.01
CA VAL A 156 6.32 5.89 -19.58
C VAL A 156 6.46 6.89 -20.75
N PRO A 157 5.58 6.81 -21.76
CA PRO A 157 5.55 7.79 -22.85
C PRO A 157 5.44 9.23 -22.32
N LYS A 158 6.17 10.18 -22.92
CA LYS A 158 6.22 11.59 -22.49
C LYS A 158 4.84 12.23 -22.29
N LYS A 159 3.86 11.88 -23.12
CA LYS A 159 2.46 12.38 -23.02
C LYS A 159 1.70 11.84 -21.82
N ILE A 160 2.10 10.69 -21.28
CA ILE A 160 1.50 10.04 -20.12
C ILE A 160 2.20 10.47 -18.83
N ARG A 161 3.52 10.74 -18.88
CA ARG A 161 4.31 11.21 -17.74
C ARG A 161 3.66 12.38 -16.99
N GLN A 162 3.06 13.33 -17.72
CA GLN A 162 2.38 14.50 -17.13
C GLN A 162 1.12 14.16 -16.30
N TYR A 163 0.62 12.92 -16.37
CA TYR A 163 -0.52 12.45 -15.61
C TYR A 163 -0.10 11.71 -14.33
N LEU A 164 1.19 11.40 -14.17
CA LEU A 164 1.71 10.74 -12.98
C LEU A 164 1.82 11.75 -11.84
N PHE A 165 1.31 11.38 -10.67
CA PHE A 165 1.60 12.06 -9.43
C PHE A 165 2.93 11.52 -8.92
N LEU A 166 3.95 12.38 -8.95
CA LEU A 166 5.26 12.06 -8.42
C LEU A 166 5.36 12.50 -6.96
N PRO A 167 6.22 11.86 -6.16
CA PRO A 167 6.40 12.23 -4.77
C PRO A 167 6.80 13.70 -4.65
N CYS A 168 6.17 14.40 -3.73
CA CYS A 168 6.53 15.75 -3.31
C CYS A 168 6.89 15.72 -1.82
N SER A 169 7.70 16.66 -1.36
CA SER A 169 7.91 16.89 0.07
C SER A 169 6.68 17.60 0.68
N PRO A 170 6.19 17.22 1.87
CA PRO A 170 6.76 16.22 2.79
C PRO A 170 6.44 14.76 2.40
N PRO A 171 7.26 13.80 2.87
CA PRO A 171 7.15 12.39 2.47
C PRO A 171 5.93 11.65 3.05
N THR A 172 5.17 12.28 3.96
CA THR A 172 3.88 11.76 4.43
C THR A 172 2.83 11.83 3.33
N GLN A 173 2.23 10.69 2.99
CA GLN A 173 1.20 10.59 1.96
C GLN A 173 -0.17 10.33 2.55
N TYR A 174 -1.20 10.96 1.97
CA TYR A 174 -2.60 10.73 2.29
C TYR A 174 -3.26 9.99 1.15
N ILE A 175 -3.44 8.68 1.31
CA ILE A 175 -4.01 7.84 0.26
C ILE A 175 -5.46 7.55 0.63
N ARG A 176 -6.41 7.85 -0.26
CA ARG A 176 -7.83 7.59 0.04
C ARG A 176 -8.09 6.10 0.24
N ILE A 177 -8.91 5.76 1.23
CA ILE A 177 -9.28 4.37 1.52
C ILE A 177 -10.43 3.93 0.61
N LEU A 178 -10.59 2.62 0.37
CA LEU A 178 -11.73 2.07 -0.35
C LEU A 178 -13.05 2.63 0.21
N ASP A 179 -13.99 2.90 -0.69
CA ASP A 179 -15.32 3.48 -0.44
C ASP A 179 -15.35 4.87 0.19
N SER A 180 -14.18 5.45 0.48
CA SER A 180 -14.09 6.83 0.92
C SER A 180 -14.19 7.80 -0.24
N THR A 181 -14.65 9.03 0.04
CA THR A 181 -14.81 10.13 -0.91
C THR A 181 -13.83 11.27 -0.64
N PHE A 182 -13.83 12.28 -1.50
CA PHE A 182 -13.38 13.63 -1.11
C PHE A 182 -14.50 14.35 -0.36
N PRO A 183 -14.17 15.29 0.55
CA PRO A 183 -15.16 16.22 1.08
C PRO A 183 -15.92 16.90 -0.06
N ASP A 184 -17.25 17.00 0.08
CA ASP A 184 -18.16 17.60 -0.90
C ASP A 184 -18.14 16.96 -2.30
N ASP A 185 -17.65 15.72 -2.41
CA ASP A 185 -17.66 14.94 -3.65
C ASP A 185 -18.31 13.57 -3.45
N ALA A 186 -19.21 13.18 -4.35
CA ALA A 186 -19.88 11.88 -4.29
C ALA A 186 -19.05 10.73 -4.88
N ARG A 187 -17.90 11.02 -5.50
CA ARG A 187 -17.03 10.01 -6.09
C ARG A 187 -16.25 9.30 -5.00
N ASN A 188 -16.53 8.02 -4.83
CA ASN A 188 -15.79 7.14 -3.92
C ASN A 188 -14.69 6.37 -4.65
N LYS A 189 -13.65 6.01 -3.91
CA LYS A 189 -12.61 5.09 -4.38
C LYS A 189 -13.14 3.67 -4.43
N LYS A 190 -12.92 2.99 -5.55
CA LYS A 190 -13.40 1.62 -5.79
C LYS A 190 -12.45 0.84 -6.69
N ILE A 191 -12.53 -0.49 -6.64
CA ILE A 191 -11.87 -1.33 -7.66
C ILE A 191 -12.41 -0.95 -9.03
N SER A 192 -11.51 -0.73 -9.98
CA SER A 192 -11.86 -0.13 -11.24
C SER A 192 -12.68 -1.05 -12.13
N SER A 193 -13.74 -0.51 -12.72
CA SER A 193 -14.50 -1.22 -13.75
C SER A 193 -13.70 -1.47 -15.05
N TYR A 194 -12.53 -0.82 -15.16
CA TYR A 194 -11.59 -1.00 -16.25
C TYR A 194 -10.66 -2.21 -16.07
N SER A 195 -10.57 -2.80 -14.87
CA SER A 195 -9.66 -3.92 -14.55
C SER A 195 -9.80 -5.10 -15.53
N ARG A 196 -11.03 -5.43 -15.94
CA ARG A 196 -11.29 -6.48 -16.95
C ARG A 196 -10.63 -6.27 -18.32
N TYR A 197 -10.37 -5.01 -18.70
CA TYR A 197 -9.68 -4.68 -19.95
C TYR A 197 -8.17 -4.62 -19.77
N LEU A 198 -7.72 -4.37 -18.54
CA LEU A 198 -6.31 -4.26 -18.16
C LEU A 198 -5.72 -5.61 -17.73
N GLY A 199 -6.56 -6.61 -17.46
CA GLY A 199 -6.14 -7.91 -16.95
C GLY A 199 -5.67 -7.89 -15.49
N THR A 200 -6.10 -6.88 -14.72
CA THR A 200 -5.70 -6.68 -13.32
C THR A 200 -6.66 -7.35 -12.35
N ALA A 201 -6.20 -7.64 -11.14
CA ALA A 201 -6.99 -8.29 -10.11
C ALA A 201 -8.23 -7.47 -9.73
N THR A 202 -9.31 -8.17 -9.35
CA THR A 202 -10.58 -7.56 -8.92
C THR A 202 -11.12 -8.13 -7.62
N ASP A 203 -10.50 -9.21 -7.13
CA ASP A 203 -10.89 -10.03 -5.98
C ASP A 203 -9.83 -9.93 -4.87
N ILE A 204 -9.30 -8.72 -4.66
CA ILE A 204 -8.36 -8.44 -3.56
C ILE A 204 -9.16 -8.15 -2.28
N PRO A 205 -8.85 -8.79 -1.15
CA PRO A 205 -9.45 -8.45 0.14
C PRO A 205 -9.26 -6.97 0.47
N ARG A 206 -10.25 -6.32 1.10
CA ARG A 206 -10.22 -4.87 1.37
C ARG A 206 -8.97 -4.41 2.15
N ASN A 207 -8.42 -5.25 3.01
CA ASN A 207 -7.17 -4.97 3.75
C ASN A 207 -5.95 -4.92 2.83
N GLY A 208 -5.93 -5.73 1.77
CA GLY A 208 -4.86 -5.74 0.77
C GLY A 208 -4.89 -4.54 -0.19
N LEU A 209 -5.80 -3.58 0.01
CA LEU A 209 -5.91 -2.36 -0.79
C LEU A 209 -5.28 -1.13 -0.12
N PHE A 210 -4.80 -1.28 1.12
CA PHE A 210 -4.01 -0.26 1.79
C PHE A 210 -2.60 -0.21 1.21
N VAL A 211 -2.03 0.99 1.19
CA VAL A 211 -0.65 1.21 0.79
C VAL A 211 0.28 0.88 1.95
N ASN A 212 -0.07 1.27 3.17
CA ASN A 212 0.79 0.99 4.33
C ASN A 212 0.75 -0.49 4.71
N HIS A 213 1.91 -1.10 4.96
CA HIS A 213 2.04 -2.47 5.47
C HIS A 213 2.29 -2.43 6.97
N PHE A 214 1.26 -2.75 7.74
CA PHE A 214 1.35 -2.86 9.20
C PHE A 214 1.88 -4.25 9.57
N PRO A 215 3.04 -4.36 10.25
CA PRO A 215 3.71 -5.64 10.47
C PRO A 215 2.93 -6.67 11.32
N ASP A 216 1.96 -6.23 12.13
CA ASP A 216 1.30 -7.08 13.13
C ASP A 216 -0.16 -7.46 12.82
N LEU A 217 -0.66 -7.12 11.63
CA LEU A 217 -1.97 -7.61 11.21
C LEU A 217 -1.81 -9.02 10.68
N LYS A 218 -2.14 -10.02 11.53
CA LYS A 218 -2.38 -11.39 11.11
C LYS A 218 -3.39 -11.37 9.97
N VAL A 219 -2.89 -11.36 8.73
CA VAL A 219 -3.67 -11.79 7.58
C VAL A 219 -3.86 -13.28 7.83
N ASP A 220 -5.06 -13.68 8.22
CA ASP A 220 -5.41 -15.09 8.33
C ASP A 220 -5.08 -15.74 6.99
N SER A 221 -3.95 -16.44 6.97
CA SER A 221 -3.52 -17.22 5.83
C SER A 221 -4.62 -18.26 5.61
N VAL A 222 -5.32 -18.14 4.49
CA VAL A 222 -6.19 -19.19 3.98
C VAL A 222 -5.38 -20.48 4.00
N SER A 223 -5.74 -21.37 4.91
CA SER A 223 -5.10 -22.66 5.13
C SER A 223 -5.24 -23.51 3.87
N GLN A 224 -4.23 -23.48 3.01
CA GLN A 224 -4.00 -24.55 2.05
C GLN A 224 -3.55 -25.78 2.84
N THR A 225 -4.51 -26.62 3.19
CA THR A 225 -4.26 -27.99 3.60
C THR A 225 -3.83 -28.78 2.38
N THR A 226 -2.54 -28.77 2.08
CA THR A 226 -1.93 -29.84 1.28
C THR A 226 -1.34 -30.87 2.23
N SER A 227 -2.03 -32.00 2.25
CA SER A 227 -1.56 -33.30 2.71
C SER A 227 -0.16 -33.60 2.19
N GLU A 228 0.76 -33.97 3.09
CA GLU A 228 1.87 -34.86 2.76
C GLU A 228 2.32 -35.61 4.03
N ASN A 229 1.75 -36.80 4.19
CA ASN A 229 2.44 -37.90 4.86
C ASN A 229 3.64 -38.28 3.99
N TYR A 230 4.86 -38.27 4.52
CA TYR A 230 5.78 -39.41 4.40
C TYR A 230 6.94 -39.29 5.40
N CYS A 231 6.98 -40.30 6.27
CA CYS A 231 8.06 -40.85 7.10
C CYS A 231 9.46 -40.21 7.03
N ASN A 232 10.03 -39.93 8.20
CA ASN A 232 11.15 -40.74 8.72
C ASN A 232 11.35 -40.49 10.22
N ASN A 233 10.91 -41.45 11.04
CA ASN A 233 11.49 -41.69 12.35
C ASN A 233 12.68 -42.64 12.15
N ILE A 234 13.83 -42.29 12.73
CA ILE A 234 14.74 -43.14 13.52
C ILE A 234 16.02 -42.33 13.72
N SER A 235 16.24 -41.82 14.93
CA SER A 235 17.37 -42.22 15.78
C SER A 235 17.35 -41.37 17.04
N GLU A 236 16.87 -41.95 18.14
CA GLU A 236 17.27 -41.55 19.48
C GLU A 236 18.79 -41.66 19.62
N LYS A 237 19.43 -40.67 20.25
CA LYS A 237 20.29 -40.90 21.42
C LYS A 237 20.82 -39.60 22.06
N THR A 238 20.33 -39.39 23.29
CA THR A 238 21.08 -39.11 24.53
C THR A 238 21.88 -37.80 24.72
N ASN A 239 21.42 -37.10 25.76
CA ASN A 239 22.16 -36.59 26.93
C ASN A 239 22.80 -35.19 26.93
N GLU A 240 22.09 -34.34 27.69
CA GLU A 240 22.54 -33.44 28.76
C GLU A 240 23.17 -32.07 28.45
N PRO A 241 22.86 -31.06 29.30
CA PRO A 241 23.22 -29.66 29.09
C PRO A 241 24.61 -29.37 29.67
N ILE A 242 25.37 -28.51 28.99
CA ILE A 242 26.61 -27.96 29.56
C ILE A 242 26.31 -26.54 30.06
N GLN A 243 26.37 -26.38 31.38
CA GLN A 243 26.44 -25.09 32.05
C GLN A 243 27.83 -24.47 31.93
N ALA A 244 27.84 -23.14 32.02
CA ALA A 244 28.98 -22.26 32.02
C ALA A 244 29.96 -22.53 33.16
N ASP A 245 31.24 -22.26 32.89
CA ASP A 245 32.19 -21.85 33.91
C ASP A 245 33.04 -20.67 33.38
N GLU A 246 33.33 -19.80 34.32
CA GLU A 246 33.92 -18.47 34.22
C GLU A 246 35.46 -18.50 34.38
N VAL A 247 36.12 -17.49 33.78
CA VAL A 247 37.33 -16.78 34.26
C VAL A 247 38.69 -17.52 34.21
N ASP A 248 39.67 -16.96 33.47
CA ASP A 248 40.67 -16.04 34.05
C ASP A 248 41.65 -15.44 33.00
N ASP A 249 42.13 -14.25 33.36
CA ASP A 249 43.02 -13.29 32.72
C ASP A 249 44.29 -13.84 32.06
N SER A 250 44.73 -13.19 30.97
CA SER A 250 45.99 -12.42 30.99
C SER A 250 46.37 -11.79 29.64
N GLN A 251 46.53 -10.46 29.71
CA GLN A 251 47.64 -9.66 29.18
C GLN A 251 47.83 -9.36 27.68
N LEU A 252 47.89 -8.04 27.43
CA LEU A 252 48.84 -7.29 26.60
C LEU A 252 49.08 -7.71 25.14
N ALA A 253 48.77 -6.82 24.19
CA ALA A 253 49.72 -5.83 23.66
C ALA A 253 49.22 -5.19 22.35
N VAL A 254 49.69 -3.97 22.14
CA VAL A 254 49.46 -3.06 21.00
C VAL A 254 50.36 -3.42 19.81
N MET A 255 50.00 -2.88 18.63
CA MET A 255 50.75 -2.67 17.36
C MET A 255 50.35 -3.66 16.26
N GLN A 256 49.97 -3.24 15.04
CA GLN A 256 50.25 -2.01 14.29
C GLN A 256 49.01 -1.47 13.57
#